data_AF-A0A2K8SXM0-F1
#
_entry.id   AF-A0A2K8SXM0-F1
#
_cell.length_a   1.000
_cell.length_b   1.000
_cell.length_c   1.000
_cell.angle_alpha   90.00
_cell.angle_beta   90.00
_cell.angle_gamma   90.00
#
_symmetry.space_group_name_H-M   'P 1'
#
loop_
_entity.id
_entity.type
_entity.pdbx_description
1 polymer ?
#
loop_
_entity_poly.entity_id
_entity_poly.type
_entity_poly.pdbx_seq_one_letter_code
_entity_poly.pdbx_strand_id
1 'polypeptide(L)'
;MDVADLSLKNLGSLECRPVFEDAQFIYVPPEVQSNRIGYVAVQIRKSFREATLLGFVRQVQTDLLAINELQPLDNLLEYLEELTQVRQVELASQSLTDNKTLVKLKQWLENIFEDGWQEIETLFDNQRANPDWSLRSANSSFVTKGKLIDLGKTRTIQSVILVVGFIEEKEQEIDIIVEVHPIKGEIYLPPNLQLMVLDFEGVERESIMEAQTTSANKNIQLQFSGEVGERFSIKLVLGNISIIESFLI
;
A
#
# COMPACT_ATOMS: atom_id res chain seq x y z
N MET A 1 -4.96 -0.99 28.25
CA MET A 1 -4.48 -1.50 26.96
C MET A 1 -4.38 -3.00 27.13
N ASP A 2 -5.39 -3.74 26.68
CA ASP A 2 -5.38 -5.20 26.66
C ASP A 2 -4.83 -5.58 25.27
N VAL A 3 -3.50 -5.61 25.17
CA VAL A 3 -2.80 -5.89 23.92
C VAL A 3 -2.35 -7.33 24.01
N ALA A 4 -3.09 -8.21 23.35
CA ALA A 4 -2.83 -9.63 23.32
C ALA A 4 -2.58 -10.11 21.88
N ASP A 5 -2.08 -9.25 21.00
CA ASP A 5 -1.72 -9.62 19.64
C ASP A 5 -0.23 -9.93 19.49
N LEU A 6 0.07 -10.93 18.66
CA LEU A 6 1.39 -11.26 18.20
C LEU A 6 1.53 -10.80 16.76
N SER A 7 2.25 -9.70 16.55
CA SER A 7 2.57 -9.21 15.22
C SER A 7 3.63 -10.09 14.56
N LEU A 8 3.29 -10.65 13.41
CA LEU A 8 4.20 -11.41 12.56
C LEU A 8 4.62 -10.53 11.38
N LYS A 9 5.90 -10.22 11.33
CA LYS A 9 6.51 -9.40 10.28
C LYS A 9 6.13 -9.95 8.91
N ASN A 10 5.58 -9.11 8.05
CA ASN A 10 5.16 -9.51 6.71
C ASN A 10 4.08 -10.60 6.69
N LEU A 11 3.26 -10.77 7.72
CA LEU A 11 2.09 -11.67 7.63
C LEU A 11 0.83 -11.03 8.21
N GLY A 12 0.95 -10.24 9.27
CA GLY A 12 -0.17 -9.62 10.00
C GLY A 12 -0.15 -10.02 11.48
N SER A 13 -1.24 -9.77 12.19
CA SER A 13 -1.31 -10.05 13.64
C SER A 13 -2.15 -11.29 13.96
N LEU A 14 -1.59 -12.18 14.78
CA LEU A 14 -2.34 -13.23 15.48
C LEU A 14 -2.93 -12.66 16.76
N GLU A 15 -4.16 -13.03 17.11
CA GLU A 15 -4.77 -12.67 18.39
C GLU A 15 -4.60 -13.82 19.38
N CYS A 16 -3.91 -13.58 20.51
CA CYS A 16 -3.71 -14.56 21.57
C CYS A 16 -4.79 -14.37 22.65
N ARG A 17 -5.64 -15.37 22.86
CA ARG A 17 -6.74 -15.30 23.83
C ARG A 17 -6.44 -16.17 25.06
N PRO A 18 -6.34 -15.57 26.26
CA PRO A 18 -6.09 -16.33 27.47
C PRO A 18 -7.33 -17.12 27.91
N VAL A 19 -7.12 -18.33 28.43
CA VAL A 19 -8.15 -19.17 29.05
C VAL A 19 -7.63 -19.83 30.33
N PHE A 20 -8.53 -20.20 31.24
CA PHE A 20 -8.20 -20.95 32.45
C PHE A 20 -8.28 -22.46 32.23
N GLU A 21 -7.71 -23.25 33.15
CA GLU A 21 -7.59 -24.72 33.06
C GLU A 21 -8.93 -25.47 32.85
N ASP A 22 -10.02 -24.90 33.35
CA ASP A 22 -11.38 -25.46 33.33
C ASP A 22 -12.31 -24.81 32.31
N ALA A 23 -11.80 -23.86 31.52
CA ALA A 23 -12.58 -23.22 30.47
C ALA A 23 -12.97 -24.23 29.39
N GLN A 24 -14.18 -24.10 28.85
CA GLN A 24 -14.63 -24.84 27.66
C GLN A 24 -14.71 -23.95 26.42
N PHE A 25 -14.74 -22.63 26.63
CA PHE A 25 -14.89 -21.63 25.59
C PHE A 25 -13.83 -20.55 25.76
N ILE A 26 -13.43 -19.98 24.63
CA ILE A 26 -12.53 -18.85 24.50
C ILE A 26 -13.40 -17.65 24.14
N TYR A 27 -13.27 -16.57 24.91
CA TYR A 27 -13.95 -15.32 24.61
C TYR A 27 -13.14 -14.50 23.59
N VAL A 28 -13.76 -14.16 22.46
CA VAL A 28 -13.20 -13.37 21.37
C VAL A 28 -14.03 -12.09 21.22
N PRO A 29 -13.57 -10.96 21.80
CA PRO A 29 -14.29 -9.69 21.72
C PRO A 29 -14.56 -9.28 20.27
N PRO A 30 -15.73 -8.67 19.96
CA PRO A 30 -16.05 -8.22 18.60
C PRO A 30 -14.98 -7.32 17.96
N GLU A 31 -14.26 -6.54 18.77
CA GLU A 31 -13.24 -5.60 18.31
C GLU A 31 -12.02 -6.30 17.69
N VAL A 32 -11.77 -7.56 18.05
CA VAL A 32 -10.63 -8.34 17.57
C VAL A 32 -11.02 -9.46 16.60
N GLN A 33 -12.29 -9.54 16.20
CA GLN A 33 -12.79 -10.54 15.23
C GLN A 33 -12.36 -10.25 13.78
N SER A 34 -11.86 -9.04 13.52
CA SER A 34 -11.43 -8.58 12.19
C SER A 34 -9.98 -8.11 12.22
N ASN A 35 -9.36 -8.00 11.04
CA ASN A 35 -7.95 -7.59 10.88
C ASN A 35 -6.97 -8.46 11.70
N ARG A 36 -7.21 -9.77 11.70
CA ARG A 36 -6.35 -10.80 12.29
C ARG A 36 -6.15 -11.92 11.29
N ILE A 37 -4.94 -12.47 11.27
CA ILE A 37 -4.62 -13.64 10.45
C ILE A 37 -4.98 -14.96 11.17
N GLY A 38 -5.30 -14.89 12.46
CA GLY A 38 -5.92 -15.98 13.19
C GLY A 38 -5.77 -15.83 14.70
N TYR A 39 -6.19 -16.87 15.43
CA TYR A 39 -6.42 -16.81 16.87
C TYR A 39 -5.77 -17.99 17.56
N VAL A 40 -4.99 -17.71 18.61
CA VAL A 40 -4.28 -18.73 19.39
C VAL A 40 -4.84 -18.74 20.81
N ALA A 41 -5.25 -19.91 21.29
CA ALA A 41 -5.72 -20.06 22.67
C ALA A 41 -4.55 -20.35 23.61
N VAL A 42 -4.43 -19.56 24.66
CA VAL A 42 -3.35 -19.64 25.64
C VAL A 42 -3.91 -20.01 27.00
N GLN A 43 -3.72 -21.26 27.43
CA GLN A 43 -4.13 -21.67 28.76
C GLN A 43 -3.12 -21.20 29.80
N ILE A 44 -3.57 -20.38 30.74
CA ILE A 44 -2.74 -19.89 31.84
C ILE A 44 -3.02 -20.76 33.07
N ARG A 45 -1.96 -21.34 33.65
CA ARG A 45 -2.09 -22.12 34.89
C ARG A 45 -2.48 -21.23 36.06
N LYS A 46 -3.14 -21.80 37.06
CA LYS A 46 -3.52 -21.08 38.31
C LYS A 46 -2.34 -20.46 39.05
N SER A 47 -1.13 -20.99 38.85
CA SER A 47 0.10 -20.45 39.40
C SER A 47 0.57 -19.15 38.71
N PHE A 48 0.01 -18.81 37.54
CA PHE A 48 0.44 -17.71 36.66
C PHE A 48 1.92 -17.74 36.25
N ARG A 49 2.58 -18.90 36.38
CA ARG A 49 4.00 -19.07 36.03
C ARG A 49 4.23 -19.78 34.71
N GLU A 50 3.21 -20.45 34.21
CA GLU A 50 3.28 -21.29 33.01
C GLU A 50 2.02 -21.05 32.19
N ALA A 51 2.22 -21.05 30.87
CA ALA A 51 1.15 -21.00 29.90
C ALA A 51 1.35 -22.11 28.87
N THR A 52 0.26 -22.70 28.41
CA THR A 52 0.27 -23.74 27.38
C THR A 52 -0.56 -23.26 26.19
N LEU A 53 0.01 -23.32 25.00
CA LEU A 53 -0.74 -23.08 23.77
C LEU A 53 -1.65 -24.29 23.52
N LEU A 54 -2.96 -24.10 23.50
CA LEU A 54 -3.92 -25.19 23.33
C LEU A 54 -4.12 -25.55 21.86
N GLY A 55 -4.03 -24.55 20.98
CA GLY A 55 -4.29 -24.71 19.55
C GLY A 55 -4.64 -23.38 18.90
N PHE A 56 -5.10 -23.47 17.65
CA PHE A 56 -5.26 -22.33 16.76
C PHE A 56 -6.53 -22.43 15.91
N VAL A 57 -7.11 -21.29 15.51
CA VAL A 57 -8.13 -21.22 14.46
C VAL A 57 -7.87 -20.02 13.54
N ARG A 58 -8.14 -20.19 12.24
CA ARG A 58 -7.91 -19.14 11.22
C ARG A 58 -8.90 -17.97 11.36
N GLN A 59 -10.16 -18.27 11.63
CA GLN A 59 -11.24 -17.27 11.66
C GLN A 59 -12.24 -17.59 12.77
N VAL A 60 -12.86 -16.55 13.30
CA VAL A 60 -13.90 -16.63 14.32
C VAL A 60 -15.10 -15.82 13.83
N GLN A 61 -16.31 -16.33 14.06
CA GLN A 61 -17.57 -15.67 13.66
C GLN A 61 -18.47 -15.37 14.86
N THR A 62 -18.05 -15.77 16.07
CA THR A 62 -18.84 -15.69 17.29
C THR A 62 -17.95 -15.24 18.46
N ASP A 63 -18.55 -14.56 19.43
CA ASP A 63 -17.81 -14.07 20.59
C ASP A 63 -17.31 -15.20 21.52
N LEU A 64 -17.87 -16.39 21.38
CA LEU A 64 -17.49 -17.59 22.11
C LEU A 64 -17.09 -18.67 21.11
N LEU A 65 -15.83 -19.09 21.21
CA LEU A 65 -15.22 -20.16 20.41
C LEU A 65 -15.01 -21.38 21.32
N ALA A 66 -15.46 -22.57 20.90
CA ALA A 66 -15.26 -23.78 21.71
C ALA A 66 -13.82 -24.31 21.59
N ILE A 67 -13.22 -24.74 22.71
CA ILE A 67 -11.81 -25.20 22.72
C ILE A 67 -11.59 -26.43 21.82
N ASN A 68 -12.61 -27.25 21.61
CA ASN A 68 -12.55 -28.42 20.72
C ASN A 68 -12.55 -28.06 19.23
N GLU A 69 -12.83 -26.81 18.85
CA GLU A 69 -12.73 -26.31 17.47
C GLU A 69 -11.31 -25.88 17.12
N LEU A 70 -10.41 -25.80 18.12
CA LEU A 70 -9.01 -25.48 17.89
C LEU A 70 -8.33 -26.58 17.07
N GLN A 71 -7.64 -26.15 16.03
CA GLN A 71 -6.71 -26.98 15.29
C GLN A 71 -5.41 -27.16 16.09
N PRO A 72 -4.68 -28.28 15.87
CA PRO A 72 -3.36 -28.48 16.42
C PRO A 72 -2.40 -27.34 16.04
N LEU A 73 -1.38 -27.11 16.86
CA LEU A 73 -0.38 -26.06 16.60
C LEU A 73 0.48 -26.36 15.36
N ASP A 74 0.64 -27.62 14.97
CA ASP A 74 1.35 -27.98 13.73
C ASP A 74 0.66 -27.36 12.50
N ASN A 75 -0.68 -27.33 12.48
CA ASN A 75 -1.46 -26.68 11.43
C ASN A 75 -1.28 -25.15 11.42
N LEU A 76 -0.97 -24.54 12.56
CA LEU A 76 -0.62 -23.11 12.60
C LEU A 76 0.69 -22.88 11.85
N LEU A 77 1.71 -23.71 12.07
CA LEU A 77 3.00 -23.58 11.38
C LEU A 77 2.84 -23.76 9.86
N GLU A 78 2.13 -24.80 9.43
CA GLU A 78 1.81 -25.02 8.01
C GLU A 78 1.06 -23.82 7.43
N TYR A 79 0.07 -23.29 8.14
CA TYR A 79 -0.68 -22.12 7.71
C TYR A 79 0.19 -20.85 7.58
N LEU A 80 1.10 -20.61 8.53
CA LEU A 80 2.02 -19.48 8.45
C LEU A 80 3.01 -19.64 7.28
N GLU A 81 3.42 -20.87 6.98
CA GLU A 81 4.24 -21.17 5.81
C GLU A 81 3.46 -20.94 4.51
N GLU A 82 2.21 -21.38 4.41
CA GLU A 82 1.30 -21.10 3.29
C GLU A 82 1.17 -19.59 3.05
N LEU A 83 0.88 -18.82 4.10
CA LEU A 83 0.77 -17.36 4.01
C LEU A 83 2.10 -16.73 3.56
N THR A 84 3.23 -17.23 4.08
CA THR A 84 4.55 -16.75 3.70
C THR A 84 4.85 -17.03 2.23
N GLN A 85 4.53 -18.23 1.73
CA GLN A 85 4.74 -18.59 0.33
C GLN A 85 3.83 -17.79 -0.60
N VAL A 86 2.54 -17.63 -0.26
CA VAL A 86 1.62 -16.78 -1.03
C VAL A 86 2.16 -15.36 -1.08
N ARG A 87 2.57 -14.80 0.05
CA ARG A 87 3.12 -13.44 0.08
C ARG A 87 4.46 -13.35 -0.64
N GLN A 88 5.32 -14.36 -0.59
CA GLN A 88 6.55 -14.41 -1.38
C GLN A 88 6.27 -14.50 -2.88
N VAL A 89 5.24 -15.23 -3.29
CA VAL A 89 4.80 -15.28 -4.70
C VAL A 89 4.16 -13.96 -5.12
N GLU A 90 3.40 -13.30 -4.26
CA GLU A 90 2.88 -11.94 -4.48
C GLU A 90 4.03 -10.92 -4.57
N LEU A 91 5.01 -10.99 -3.67
CA LEU A 91 6.22 -10.15 -3.69
C LEU A 91 7.12 -10.48 -4.90
N ALA A 92 7.21 -11.74 -5.33
CA ALA A 92 7.99 -12.16 -6.49
C ALA A 92 7.28 -11.84 -7.82
N SER A 93 5.95 -11.92 -7.86
CA SER A 93 5.16 -11.45 -9.00
C SER A 93 5.12 -9.92 -9.06
N GLN A 94 5.19 -9.24 -7.91
CA GLN A 94 5.50 -7.81 -7.82
C GLN A 94 6.95 -7.52 -8.25
N SER A 95 7.90 -8.41 -7.96
CA SER A 95 9.31 -8.29 -8.41
C SER A 95 9.48 -8.52 -9.92
N LEU A 96 8.66 -9.37 -10.54
CA LEU A 96 8.58 -9.51 -11.99
C LEU A 96 7.94 -8.28 -12.66
N THR A 97 7.25 -7.42 -11.91
CA THR A 97 6.84 -6.07 -12.33
C THR A 97 7.78 -4.94 -11.87
N ASP A 98 8.67 -5.16 -10.90
CA ASP A 98 9.73 -4.22 -10.44
C ASP A 98 10.95 -4.17 -11.38
N ASN A 99 10.89 -4.85 -12.54
CA ASN A 99 11.73 -4.48 -13.69
C ASN A 99 11.25 -3.18 -14.38
N LYS A 100 10.26 -2.47 -13.82
CA LYS A 100 10.08 -1.04 -14.10
C LYS A 100 11.19 -0.24 -13.41
N THR A 101 12.12 0.20 -14.24
CA THR A 101 13.12 1.24 -14.03
C THR A 101 12.84 2.15 -12.82
N LEU A 102 13.71 2.07 -11.80
CA LEU A 102 13.81 3.07 -10.74
C LEU A 102 13.99 4.46 -11.37
N VAL A 103 12.98 5.32 -11.20
CA VAL A 103 12.94 6.66 -11.79
C VAL A 103 13.88 7.58 -11.02
N LYS A 104 14.80 8.25 -11.71
CA LYS A 104 15.76 9.16 -11.07
C LYS A 104 15.33 10.60 -11.30
N LEU A 105 14.74 11.24 -10.29
CA LEU A 105 14.17 12.59 -10.43
C LEU A 105 15.20 13.61 -10.91
N LYS A 106 16.44 13.54 -10.42
CA LYS A 106 17.53 14.42 -10.88
C LYS A 106 17.82 14.33 -12.38
N GLN A 107 17.62 13.18 -13.01
CA GLN A 107 17.87 13.03 -14.45
C GLN A 107 16.86 13.81 -15.29
N TRP A 108 15.68 14.12 -14.73
CA TRP A 108 14.67 14.92 -15.42
C TRP A 108 15.13 16.36 -15.66
N LEU A 109 16.06 16.90 -14.84
CA LEU A 109 16.70 18.20 -15.08
C LEU A 109 17.52 18.23 -16.38
N GLU A 110 18.05 17.07 -16.78
CA GLU A 110 18.82 16.88 -18.01
C GLU A 110 17.93 16.41 -19.18
N ASN A 111 16.60 16.41 -19.01
CA ASN A 111 15.61 15.83 -19.92
C ASN A 111 15.88 14.34 -20.24
N ILE A 112 16.45 13.61 -19.28
CA ILE A 112 16.65 12.17 -19.35
C ILE A 112 15.60 11.51 -18.44
N PHE A 113 14.73 10.68 -19.01
CA PHE A 113 13.66 10.02 -18.29
C PHE A 113 13.41 8.61 -18.83
N GLU A 114 12.88 7.75 -17.96
CA GLU A 114 12.70 6.33 -18.19
C GLU A 114 11.51 6.01 -19.10
N ASP A 115 11.50 4.81 -19.68
CA ASP A 115 10.45 4.37 -20.61
C ASP A 115 9.03 4.53 -20.02
N GLY A 116 8.16 5.15 -20.82
CA GLY A 116 6.77 5.45 -20.48
C GLY A 116 6.57 6.78 -19.76
N TRP A 117 7.63 7.41 -19.24
CA TRP A 117 7.59 8.82 -18.85
C TRP A 117 7.75 9.71 -20.07
N GLN A 118 7.03 10.83 -20.08
CA GLN A 118 7.06 11.78 -21.17
C GLN A 118 6.66 13.18 -20.69
N GLU A 119 6.90 14.17 -21.55
CA GLU A 119 6.45 15.54 -21.33
C GLU A 119 4.92 15.59 -21.22
N ILE A 120 4.42 16.43 -20.33
CA ILE A 120 3.00 16.42 -19.98
C ILE A 120 2.13 16.99 -21.07
N GLU A 121 2.67 17.91 -21.87
CA GLU A 121 2.08 18.43 -23.08
C GLU A 121 1.79 17.32 -24.12
N THR A 122 2.48 16.17 -24.03
CA THR A 122 2.19 15.02 -24.90
C THR A 122 1.05 14.15 -24.38
N LEU A 123 0.73 14.22 -23.08
CA LEU A 123 -0.32 13.45 -22.42
C LEU A 123 -1.66 14.20 -22.41
N PHE A 124 -1.59 15.52 -22.32
CA PHE A 124 -2.76 16.39 -22.36
C PHE A 124 -2.72 17.17 -23.68
N ASP A 125 -3.71 16.95 -24.57
CA ASP A 125 -3.92 17.89 -25.67
C ASP A 125 -4.05 19.31 -25.10
N ASN A 126 -3.45 20.30 -25.78
CA ASN A 126 -3.39 21.75 -25.49
C ASN A 126 -4.71 22.45 -25.04
N GLN A 127 -5.83 21.74 -24.93
CA GLN A 127 -7.13 22.24 -24.48
C GLN A 127 -7.37 22.13 -22.97
N ARG A 128 -6.51 21.43 -22.23
CA ARG A 128 -6.56 21.38 -20.75
C ARG A 128 -5.21 21.82 -20.17
N ALA A 129 -4.81 23.06 -20.45
CA ALA A 129 -3.85 23.72 -19.59
C ALA A 129 -4.49 23.81 -18.20
N ASN A 130 -4.12 22.89 -17.30
CA ASN A 130 -4.48 23.04 -15.89
C ASN A 130 -3.90 24.40 -15.46
N PRO A 131 -4.70 25.38 -15.02
CA PRO A 131 -4.19 26.70 -14.66
C PRO A 131 -3.05 26.58 -13.62
N ASP A 132 -3.17 25.60 -12.72
CA ASP A 132 -2.15 25.29 -11.73
C ASP A 132 -0.83 24.84 -12.35
N TRP A 133 -0.89 24.05 -13.44
CA TRP A 133 0.30 23.66 -14.20
C TRP A 133 0.98 24.86 -14.82
N SER A 134 0.22 25.74 -15.48
CA SER A 134 0.77 26.92 -16.17
C SER A 134 1.43 27.89 -15.19
N LEU A 135 0.89 27.98 -13.97
CA LEU A 135 1.46 28.75 -12.87
C LEU A 135 2.73 28.09 -12.30
N ARG A 136 2.74 26.77 -12.16
CA ARG A 136 3.92 26.03 -11.67
C ARG A 136 5.04 25.98 -12.70
N SER A 137 4.74 25.79 -13.98
CA SER A 137 5.73 25.81 -15.07
C SER A 137 6.31 27.21 -15.32
N ALA A 138 5.63 28.27 -14.88
CA ALA A 138 6.20 29.63 -14.87
C ALA A 138 7.31 29.76 -13.82
N ASN A 139 7.36 28.86 -12.83
CA ASN A 139 8.52 28.71 -11.96
C ASN A 139 9.57 27.84 -12.66
N SER A 140 10.72 28.44 -12.99
CA SER A 140 11.79 27.78 -13.74
C SER A 140 12.42 26.59 -13.00
N SER A 141 12.21 26.44 -11.69
CA SER A 141 12.70 25.32 -10.89
C SER A 141 11.73 24.14 -10.79
N PHE A 142 10.53 24.26 -11.37
CA PHE A 142 9.56 23.15 -11.38
C PHE A 142 9.82 22.21 -12.56
N VAL A 143 10.23 20.99 -12.25
CA VAL A 143 10.43 19.92 -13.22
C VAL A 143 9.32 18.91 -13.07
N THR A 144 8.80 18.39 -14.17
CA THR A 144 7.68 17.46 -14.12
C THR A 144 7.60 16.58 -15.36
N LYS A 145 7.11 15.36 -15.16
CA LYS A 145 6.90 14.35 -16.18
C LYS A 145 5.62 13.59 -15.87
N GLY A 146 5.01 13.03 -16.90
CA GLY A 146 3.81 12.21 -16.75
C GLY A 146 3.97 10.84 -17.38
N LYS A 147 3.11 9.92 -16.95
CA LYS A 147 3.07 8.53 -17.42
C LYS A 147 1.62 8.07 -17.55
N LEU A 148 1.29 7.45 -18.67
CA LEU A 148 0.00 6.80 -18.86
C LEU A 148 -0.02 5.46 -18.11
N ILE A 149 -0.98 5.30 -17.21
CA ILE A 149 -1.13 4.10 -16.38
C ILE A 149 -2.43 3.40 -16.77
N ASP A 150 -2.33 2.16 -17.22
CA ASP A 150 -3.50 1.31 -17.50
C ASP A 150 -3.91 0.55 -16.24
N LEU A 151 -5.09 0.87 -15.70
CA LEU A 151 -5.74 0.20 -14.57
C LEU A 151 -6.90 -0.68 -15.03
N GLY A 152 -6.97 -1.00 -16.33
CA GLY A 152 -7.99 -1.85 -16.91
C GLY A 152 -7.74 -3.35 -16.72
N LYS A 153 -8.83 -4.13 -16.72
CA LYS A 153 -8.77 -5.59 -16.99
C LYS A 153 -8.98 -5.83 -18.48
N THR A 154 -8.76 -7.05 -18.96
CA THR A 154 -8.85 -7.52 -20.36
C THR A 154 -10.10 -7.11 -21.16
N ARG A 155 -11.13 -6.51 -20.54
CA ARG A 155 -12.37 -6.06 -21.17
C ARG A 155 -12.84 -4.64 -20.81
N THR A 156 -12.10 -3.90 -19.97
CA THR A 156 -12.42 -2.53 -19.59
C THR A 156 -11.16 -1.69 -19.67
N ILE A 157 -11.06 -0.79 -20.65
CA ILE A 157 -9.97 0.19 -20.71
C ILE A 157 -10.25 1.21 -19.61
N GLN A 158 -9.40 1.25 -18.58
CA GLN A 158 -9.52 2.20 -17.49
C GLN A 158 -8.15 2.73 -17.17
N SER A 159 -7.74 3.78 -17.89
CA SER A 159 -6.42 4.36 -17.75
C SER A 159 -6.49 5.73 -17.10
N VAL A 160 -5.41 6.11 -16.43
CA VAL A 160 -5.21 7.42 -15.80
C VAL A 160 -3.84 7.96 -16.17
N ILE A 161 -3.63 9.26 -16.00
CA ILE A 161 -2.33 9.91 -16.18
C ILE A 161 -1.77 10.15 -14.78
N LEU A 162 -0.64 9.52 -14.48
CA LEU A 162 0.16 9.83 -13.31
C LEU A 162 1.12 10.96 -13.66
N VAL A 163 1.13 12.02 -12.87
CA VAL A 163 1.99 13.18 -13.00
C VAL A 163 2.84 13.28 -11.75
N VAL A 164 4.14 13.42 -11.93
CA VAL A 164 5.07 13.69 -10.83
C VAL A 164 5.85 14.94 -11.19
N GLY A 165 5.93 15.87 -10.25
CA GLY A 165 6.73 17.06 -10.38
C GLY A 165 7.51 17.32 -9.10
N PHE A 166 8.58 18.08 -9.22
CA PHE A 166 9.36 18.50 -8.08
C PHE A 166 9.91 19.92 -8.24
N ILE A 167 10.15 20.57 -7.11
CA ILE A 167 10.77 21.89 -7.00
C ILE A 167 12.03 21.72 -6.15
N GLU A 168 13.18 22.14 -6.67
CA GLU A 168 14.37 22.29 -5.83
C GLU A 168 14.22 23.55 -4.96
N GLU A 169 14.04 23.38 -3.65
CA GLU A 169 13.98 24.50 -2.70
C GLU A 169 15.36 24.88 -2.17
N LYS A 170 16.19 23.87 -1.83
CA LYS A 170 17.57 24.00 -1.32
C LYS A 170 18.42 22.83 -1.84
N GLU A 171 19.75 22.87 -1.67
CA GLU A 171 20.67 21.84 -2.19
C GLU A 171 20.36 20.39 -1.76
N GLN A 172 19.64 20.19 -0.65
CA GLN A 172 19.38 18.85 -0.08
C GLN A 172 17.91 18.47 0.05
N GLU A 173 16.98 19.42 -0.04
CA GLU A 173 15.54 19.21 0.22
C GLU A 173 14.75 19.51 -1.07
N ILE A 174 13.99 18.51 -1.51
CA ILE A 174 13.20 18.55 -2.74
C ILE A 174 11.72 18.42 -2.40
N ASP A 175 10.93 19.38 -2.87
CA ASP A 175 9.47 19.36 -2.75
C ASP A 175 8.88 18.57 -3.91
N ILE A 176 8.09 17.54 -3.62
CA ILE A 176 7.53 16.60 -4.60
C ILE A 176 6.01 16.72 -4.60
N ILE A 177 5.45 16.79 -5.81
CA ILE A 177 4.03 16.86 -6.09
C ILE A 177 3.66 15.67 -6.96
N VAL A 178 2.67 14.90 -6.52
CA VAL A 178 2.16 13.74 -7.25
C VAL A 178 0.68 13.96 -7.53
N GLU A 179 0.30 13.97 -8.79
CA GLU A 179 -1.06 14.18 -9.25
C GLU A 179 -1.54 13.02 -10.10
N VAL A 180 -2.84 12.73 -10.03
CA VAL A 180 -3.48 11.77 -10.92
C VAL A 180 -4.63 12.46 -11.65
N HIS A 181 -4.64 12.32 -12.97
CA HIS A 181 -5.62 12.95 -13.84
C HIS A 181 -6.33 11.93 -14.74
N PRO A 182 -7.58 12.21 -15.14
CA PRO A 182 -8.28 11.41 -16.14
C PRO A 182 -7.58 11.53 -17.49
N ILE A 183 -7.69 10.48 -18.30
CA ILE A 183 -7.21 10.49 -19.69
C ILE A 183 -8.04 11.43 -20.58
N LYS A 184 -7.52 11.67 -21.79
CA LYS A 184 -8.22 12.45 -22.82
C LYS A 184 -9.64 11.93 -23.05
N GLY A 185 -10.60 12.85 -23.03
CA GLY A 185 -12.03 12.55 -23.22
C GLY A 185 -12.80 12.34 -21.91
N GLU A 186 -12.12 11.98 -20.83
CA GLU A 186 -12.74 11.77 -19.51
C GLU A 186 -12.68 13.03 -18.65
N ILE A 187 -13.70 13.27 -17.82
CA ILE A 187 -13.76 14.45 -16.93
C ILE A 187 -13.43 14.08 -15.49
N TYR A 188 -13.76 12.86 -15.08
CA TYR A 188 -13.64 12.39 -13.71
C TYR A 188 -12.72 11.18 -13.65
N LEU A 189 -12.03 11.04 -12.52
CA LEU A 189 -11.27 9.84 -12.22
C LEU A 189 -12.20 8.67 -11.94
N PRO A 190 -11.74 7.43 -12.16
CA PRO A 190 -12.37 6.24 -11.62
C PRO A 190 -12.73 6.40 -10.15
N PRO A 191 -13.96 6.07 -9.70
CA PRO A 191 -14.29 6.07 -8.27
C PRO A 191 -13.51 4.98 -7.55
N ASN A 192 -13.19 5.22 -6.27
CA ASN A 192 -12.42 4.33 -5.40
C ASN A 192 -10.97 4.07 -5.84
N LEU A 193 -10.43 4.85 -6.77
CA LEU A 193 -9.00 4.86 -7.08
C LEU A 193 -8.24 5.40 -5.87
N GLN A 194 -7.30 4.62 -5.37
CA GLN A 194 -6.41 5.00 -4.28
C GLN A 194 -5.05 5.38 -4.84
N LEU A 195 -4.52 6.51 -4.39
CA LEU A 195 -3.16 6.98 -4.58
C LEU A 195 -2.46 6.94 -3.22
N MET A 196 -1.30 6.29 -3.15
CA MET A 196 -0.50 6.20 -1.93
C MET A 196 0.95 6.56 -2.22
N VAL A 197 1.58 7.28 -1.30
CA VAL A 197 3.03 7.42 -1.19
C VAL A 197 3.51 6.41 -0.16
N LEU A 198 4.45 5.56 -0.57
CA LEU A 198 5.06 4.55 0.28
C LEU A 198 6.50 4.92 0.56
N ASP A 199 6.92 4.75 1.81
CA ASP A 199 8.34 4.76 2.15
C ASP A 199 9.04 3.57 1.46
N PHE A 200 10.23 3.81 0.90
CA PHE A 200 11.06 2.76 0.34
C PHE A 200 11.82 2.00 1.42
N GLU A 201 11.99 2.58 2.61
CA GLU A 201 12.63 1.92 3.73
C GLU A 201 11.72 0.86 4.37
N GLY A 202 12.28 -0.34 4.59
CA GLY A 202 11.56 -1.46 5.17
C GLY A 202 10.93 -2.41 4.15
N VAL A 203 10.54 -3.60 4.63
CA VAL A 203 10.05 -4.71 3.78
C VAL A 203 8.57 -4.58 3.45
N GLU A 204 7.82 -3.74 4.17
CA GLU A 204 6.36 -3.59 4.02
C GLU A 204 5.94 -2.35 3.24
N ARG A 205 6.86 -1.49 2.76
CA ARG A 205 6.58 -0.21 2.09
C ARG A 205 5.38 0.50 2.75
N GLU A 206 5.57 1.02 3.95
CA GLU A 206 4.49 1.64 4.72
C GLU A 206 3.90 2.83 3.95
N SER A 207 2.57 2.91 3.92
CA SER A 207 1.87 4.05 3.32
C SER A 207 2.00 5.25 4.25
N ILE A 208 2.78 6.23 3.82
CA ILE A 208 3.00 7.47 4.59
C ILE A 208 1.97 8.55 4.23
N MET A 209 1.37 8.47 3.05
CA MET A 209 0.29 9.37 2.61
C MET A 209 -0.65 8.65 1.66
N GLU A 210 -1.95 8.97 1.74
CA GLU A 210 -2.95 8.41 0.85
C GLU A 210 -4.08 9.37 0.49
N ALA A 211 -4.66 9.18 -0.69
CA ALA A 211 -5.88 9.84 -1.13
C ALA A 211 -6.75 8.85 -1.92
N GLN A 212 -8.07 8.96 -1.80
CA GLN A 212 -9.02 8.13 -2.53
C GLN A 212 -10.03 8.98 -3.30
N THR A 213 -10.34 8.56 -4.52
CA THR A 213 -11.32 9.24 -5.37
C THR A 213 -12.76 8.83 -5.06
N THR A 214 -13.67 9.77 -5.30
CA THR A 214 -15.11 9.58 -5.46
C THR A 214 -15.50 9.77 -6.93
N SER A 215 -16.77 9.57 -7.27
CA SER A 215 -17.29 9.77 -8.63
C SER A 215 -17.24 11.23 -9.13
N ALA A 216 -16.91 12.19 -8.27
CA ALA A 216 -16.85 13.62 -8.60
C ALA A 216 -15.43 14.19 -8.71
N ASN A 217 -14.39 13.41 -8.38
CA ASN A 217 -13.01 13.90 -8.42
C ASN A 217 -12.50 14.06 -9.85
N LYS A 218 -12.07 15.28 -10.20
CA LYS A 218 -11.43 15.59 -11.49
C LYS A 218 -9.91 15.38 -11.48
N ASN A 219 -9.31 15.42 -10.30
CA ASN A 219 -7.94 15.04 -10.00
C ASN A 219 -7.84 14.66 -8.51
N ILE A 220 -6.72 14.05 -8.14
CA ILE A 220 -6.26 13.92 -6.76
C ILE A 220 -4.76 14.25 -6.73
N GLN A 221 -4.29 14.75 -5.59
CA GLN A 221 -2.91 15.20 -5.43
C GLN A 221 -2.42 14.84 -4.02
N LEU A 222 -1.14 14.48 -3.93
CA LEU A 222 -0.36 14.44 -2.71
C LEU A 222 0.89 15.32 -2.88
N GLN A 223 1.32 15.98 -1.81
CA GLN A 223 2.54 16.78 -1.78
C GLN A 223 3.31 16.46 -0.51
N PHE A 224 4.63 16.26 -0.66
CA PHE A 224 5.56 15.96 0.42
C PHE A 224 6.95 16.42 0.03
N SER A 225 7.86 16.49 1.00
CA SER A 225 9.25 16.85 0.78
C SER A 225 10.13 15.64 1.11
N GLY A 226 11.28 15.53 0.46
CA GLY A 226 12.27 14.49 0.74
C GLY A 226 13.69 14.96 0.46
N GLU A 227 14.65 14.20 0.99
CA GLU A 227 16.07 14.50 0.85
C GLU A 227 16.69 13.81 -0.36
N VAL A 228 17.71 14.45 -0.94
CA VAL A 228 18.52 13.86 -2.01
C VAL A 228 19.09 12.50 -1.58
N GLY A 229 18.84 11.48 -2.40
CA GLY A 229 19.28 10.10 -2.16
C GLY A 229 18.22 9.23 -1.47
N GLU A 230 17.16 9.81 -0.93
CA GLU A 230 16.01 9.06 -0.44
C GLU A 230 15.25 8.42 -1.60
N ARG A 231 14.49 7.37 -1.25
CA ARG A 231 13.65 6.66 -2.19
C ARG A 231 12.23 6.64 -1.67
N PHE A 232 11.29 6.69 -2.59
CA PHE A 232 9.88 6.49 -2.28
C PHE A 232 9.22 5.70 -3.41
N SER A 233 8.01 5.24 -3.18
CA SER A 233 7.21 4.61 -4.22
C SER A 233 5.80 5.19 -4.26
N ILE A 234 5.26 5.36 -5.46
CA ILE A 234 3.86 5.73 -5.66
C ILE A 234 3.08 4.48 -6.03
N LYS A 235 2.02 4.20 -5.28
CA LYS A 235 1.14 3.06 -5.51
C LYS A 235 -0.25 3.54 -5.90
N LEU A 236 -0.74 3.03 -7.03
CA LEU A 236 -2.11 3.22 -7.51
C LEU A 236 -2.88 1.92 -7.37
N VAL A 237 -4.05 1.97 -6.71
CA VAL A 237 -4.92 0.80 -6.53
C VAL A 237 -6.34 1.08 -7.01
N LEU A 238 -6.87 0.18 -7.84
CA LEU A 238 -8.26 0.21 -8.28
C LEU A 238 -8.84 -1.21 -8.29
N GLY A 239 -9.72 -1.49 -7.33
CA GLY A 239 -10.24 -2.84 -7.11
C GLY A 239 -9.11 -3.82 -6.77
N ASN A 240 -8.84 -4.76 -7.68
CA ASN A 240 -7.80 -5.79 -7.49
C ASN A 240 -6.52 -5.47 -8.29
N ILE A 241 -6.47 -4.33 -8.99
CA ILE A 241 -5.30 -3.92 -9.75
C ILE A 241 -4.47 -2.99 -8.88
N SER A 242 -3.17 -3.27 -8.82
CA SER A 242 -2.18 -2.46 -8.09
C SER A 242 -0.99 -2.22 -9.01
N ILE A 243 -0.60 -0.95 -9.14
CA ILE A 243 0.58 -0.52 -9.89
C ILE A 243 1.47 0.28 -8.97
N ILE A 244 2.77 0.04 -9.04
CA ILE A 244 3.78 0.74 -8.26
C ILE A 244 4.82 1.34 -9.20
N GLU A 245 5.22 2.58 -8.94
CA GLU A 245 6.35 3.25 -9.57
C GLU A 245 7.30 3.69 -8.46
N SER A 246 8.60 3.38 -8.59
CA SER A 246 9.62 3.71 -7.58
C SER A 246 10.52 4.83 -8.06
N PHE A 247 10.89 5.71 -7.13
CA PHE A 247 11.63 6.93 -7.40
C PHE A 247 12.84 7.06 -6.49
N LEU A 248 13.92 7.64 -7.02
CA LEU A 248 15.10 8.11 -6.31
C LEU A 248 15.13 9.65 -6.43
N ILE A 249 15.20 10.33 -5.28
CA ILE A 249 15.31 11.79 -5.17
C ILE A 249 16.73 12.24 -5.51
#